data_AF-A0A4Q5T5B7-F1
#
_entry.id   AF-A0A4Q5T5B7-F1
#
_cell.length_a   1.000
_cell.length_b   1.000
_cell.length_c   1.000
_cell.angle_alpha   90.00
_cell.angle_beta   90.00
_cell.angle_gamma   90.00
#
_symmetry.space_group_name_H-M   'P 1'
#
loop_
_entity.id
_entity.type
_entity.pdbx_description
1 polymer ?
#
loop_
_entity_poly.entity_id
_entity_poly.type
_entity_poly.pdbx_seq_one_letter_code
_entity_poly.pdbx_strand_id
1 'polypeptide(L)'
;MSLLINEQPEPSGTVTALLDPRPVWVGCLWDHGEETVKELVPATATATSGDLVLCDFWDPRTGRNRAHWMENEFVRDRPTSIAPSKKKPVTDHPAAAPSPTFDIGS
;
A
#
# COMPACT_ATOMS: atom_id res chain seq x y z
N MET A 1 -12.68 12.05 -15.48
CA MET A 1 -12.49 11.48 -14.12
C MET A 1 -11.96 10.09 -14.32
N SER A 2 -10.92 9.65 -13.60
CA SER A 2 -10.48 8.26 -13.78
C SER A 2 -11.30 7.27 -12.98
N LEU A 3 -11.57 6.10 -13.55
CA LEU A 3 -12.39 5.05 -12.96
C LEU A 3 -11.55 3.78 -12.78
N LEU A 4 -11.72 3.10 -11.64
CA LEU A 4 -11.19 1.76 -11.47
C LEU A 4 -12.10 0.79 -12.21
N ILE A 5 -11.64 0.22 -13.32
CA ILE A 5 -12.52 -0.55 -14.21
C ILE A 5 -12.46 -2.06 -13.99
N ASN A 6 -11.50 -2.54 -13.20
CA ASN A 6 -11.39 -3.95 -12.81
C ASN A 6 -11.82 -4.19 -11.35
N GLU A 7 -12.52 -3.24 -10.73
CA GLU A 7 -13.24 -3.52 -9.50
C GLU A 7 -14.48 -4.38 -9.79
N GLN A 8 -14.77 -5.28 -8.87
CA GLN A 8 -15.92 -6.18 -8.94
C GLN A 8 -17.04 -5.65 -8.05
N PRO A 9 -18.31 -5.90 -8.41
CA PRO A 9 -19.42 -5.61 -7.51
C PRO A 9 -19.32 -6.47 -6.24
N GLU A 10 -20.10 -6.10 -5.22
CA GLU A 10 -20.21 -6.92 -4.02
C GLU A 10 -20.71 -8.34 -4.37
N PRO A 11 -20.03 -9.39 -3.90
CA PRO A 11 -20.41 -10.76 -4.19
C PRO A 11 -21.75 -11.13 -3.56
N SER A 12 -22.54 -11.92 -4.27
CA SER A 12 -23.76 -12.54 -3.73
C SER A 12 -23.50 -13.81 -2.89
N GLY A 13 -22.26 -14.29 -2.86
CA GLY A 13 -21.84 -15.49 -2.13
C GLY A 13 -21.54 -15.25 -0.65
N THR A 14 -21.08 -16.30 0.03
CA THR A 14 -20.67 -16.21 1.43
C THR A 14 -19.36 -15.43 1.56
N VAL A 15 -19.45 -14.24 2.15
CA VAL A 15 -18.29 -13.44 2.53
C VAL A 15 -17.63 -14.04 3.77
N THR A 16 -16.33 -14.36 3.65
CA THR A 16 -15.51 -14.85 4.75
C THR A 16 -14.48 -13.79 5.11
N ALA A 17 -14.58 -13.21 6.31
CA ALA A 17 -13.57 -12.31 6.82
C ALA A 17 -12.26 -13.07 7.09
N LEU A 18 -11.12 -12.46 6.76
CA LEU A 18 -9.81 -13.01 7.11
C LEU A 18 -9.57 -12.80 8.61
N LEU A 19 -9.10 -13.84 9.29
CA LEU A 19 -8.75 -13.76 10.72
C LEU A 19 -7.63 -12.74 10.96
N ASP A 20 -6.65 -12.71 10.06
CA ASP A 20 -5.56 -11.74 10.05
C ASP A 20 -5.56 -11.00 8.72
N PRO A 21 -5.93 -9.70 8.69
CA PRO A 21 -5.78 -8.88 7.50
C PRO A 21 -4.32 -8.86 7.03
N ARG A 22 -4.09 -9.12 5.74
CA ARG A 22 -2.74 -9.26 5.19
C ARG A 22 -2.42 -8.15 4.18
N PRO A 23 -1.18 -7.63 4.15
CA PRO A 23 -0.78 -6.65 3.16
C PRO A 23 -0.62 -7.30 1.79
N VAL A 24 -1.18 -6.65 0.78
CA VAL A 24 -1.18 -7.13 -0.60
C VAL A 24 -0.82 -6.02 -1.58
N TRP A 25 -0.42 -6.41 -2.78
CA TRP A 25 -0.35 -5.58 -3.96
C TRP A 25 -1.55 -5.86 -4.85
N VAL A 26 -2.27 -4.81 -5.25
CA VAL A 26 -3.45 -4.91 -6.12
C VAL A 26 -3.11 -4.28 -7.46
N GLY A 27 -3.28 -5.05 -8.54
CA GLY A 27 -3.17 -4.55 -9.91
C GLY A 27 -4.43 -3.78 -10.29
N CYS A 28 -4.40 -2.46 -10.16
CA CYS A 28 -5.49 -1.58 -10.53
C CYS A 28 -5.41 -1.19 -12.01
N LEU A 29 -6.53 -1.27 -12.71
CA LEU A 29 -6.68 -0.79 -14.07
C LEU A 29 -7.54 0.48 -14.06
N TRP A 30 -6.91 1.61 -14.33
CA TRP A 30 -7.55 2.91 -14.28
C TRP A 30 -7.87 3.41 -15.68
N ASP A 31 -9.14 3.67 -15.96
CA ASP A 31 -9.56 4.34 -17.19
C ASP A 31 -9.60 5.86 -16.95
N HIS A 32 -8.82 6.63 -17.71
CA HIS A 32 -8.78 8.10 -17.64
C HIS A 32 -9.64 8.77 -18.72
N GLY A 33 -10.35 8.00 -19.55
CA GLY A 33 -11.19 8.47 -20.66
C GLY A 33 -10.49 8.43 -22.01
N GLU A 34 -9.22 8.88 -22.08
CA GLU A 34 -8.39 8.80 -23.30
C GLU A 34 -7.37 7.66 -23.24
N GLU A 35 -7.02 7.21 -22.03
CA GLU A 35 -6.01 6.19 -21.79
C GLU A 35 -6.40 5.28 -20.63
N THR A 36 -5.88 4.05 -20.67
CA THR A 36 -5.98 3.11 -19.56
C THR A 36 -4.59 2.90 -18.96
N VAL A 37 -4.47 3.15 -17.65
CA VAL A 37 -3.21 3.05 -16.90
C VAL A 37 -3.26 1.85 -15.97
N LYS A 38 -2.22 1.02 -16.01
CA LYS A 38 -2.01 -0.10 -15.08
C LYS A 38 -1.12 0.37 -13.94
N GLU A 39 -1.59 0.17 -12.71
CA GLU A 39 -0.87 0.56 -11.51
C GLU A 39 -0.91 -0.54 -10.47
N LEU A 40 0.17 -0.69 -9.69
CA LEU A 40 0.22 -1.61 -8.57
C LEU A 40 0.08 -0.83 -7.27
N VAL A 41 -1.04 -1.00 -6.57
CA VAL A 41 -1.40 -0.21 -5.39
C VAL A 41 -1.21 -1.06 -4.13
N PRO A 42 -0.61 -0.53 -3.05
CA PRO A 42 -0.53 -1.24 -1.78
C PRO A 42 -1.91 -1.24 -1.11
N ALA A 43 -2.36 -2.40 -0.68
CA ALA A 43 -3.66 -2.57 -0.01
C ALA A 43 -3.55 -3.53 1.18
N THR A 44 -4.65 -3.63 1.92
CA THR A 44 -4.85 -4.67 2.95
C THR A 44 -6.01 -5.56 2.52
N ALA A 45 -5.76 -6.86 2.36
CA ALA A 45 -6.83 -7.84 2.14
C ALA A 45 -7.53 -8.14 3.47
N THR A 46 -8.86 -8.04 3.50
CA THR A 46 -9.67 -8.14 4.73
C THR A 46 -10.72 -9.25 4.67
N ALA A 47 -11.20 -9.62 3.49
CA ALA A 47 -12.19 -10.68 3.32
C ALA A 47 -12.03 -11.36 1.95
N THR A 48 -12.66 -12.52 1.79
CA THR A 48 -12.73 -13.26 0.54
C THR A 48 -14.13 -13.80 0.29
N SER A 49 -14.52 -13.95 -0.97
CA SER A 49 -15.75 -14.61 -1.39
C SER A 49 -15.54 -15.26 -2.75
N GLY A 50 -15.45 -16.59 -2.81
CA GLY A 50 -15.06 -17.30 -4.03
C GLY A 50 -13.68 -16.84 -4.50
N ASP A 51 -13.59 -16.40 -5.76
CA ASP A 51 -12.36 -15.85 -6.36
C ASP A 51 -12.16 -14.34 -6.14
N LEU A 52 -13.02 -13.71 -5.33
CA LEU A 52 -12.90 -12.29 -4.99
C LEU A 52 -12.21 -12.08 -3.64
N VAL A 53 -11.41 -11.03 -3.57
CA VAL A 53 -10.73 -10.56 -2.37
C VAL A 53 -11.15 -9.11 -2.12
N LEU A 54 -11.59 -8.81 -0.91
CA LEU A 54 -11.86 -7.45 -0.47
C LEU A 54 -10.54 -6.79 -0.09
N CYS A 55 -10.16 -5.75 -0.82
CA CYS A 55 -8.94 -5.00 -0.61
C CYS A 55 -9.27 -3.57 -0.16
N ASP A 56 -8.81 -3.19 1.02
CA ASP A 56 -8.87 -1.81 1.51
C ASP A 56 -7.59 -1.08 1.10
N PHE A 57 -7.75 -0.05 0.27
CA PHE A 57 -6.64 0.83 -0.10
C PHE A 57 -7.10 2.29 -0.26
N TRP A 58 -6.11 3.16 -0.18
CA TRP A 58 -6.28 4.58 -0.46
C TRP A 58 -6.49 4.80 -1.94
N ASP A 59 -7.64 5.35 -2.32
CA ASP A 59 -7.87 5.85 -3.67
C ASP A 59 -7.44 7.33 -3.73
N PRO A 60 -6.32 7.66 -4.40
CA PRO A 60 -5.82 9.03 -4.49
C PRO A 60 -6.76 9.97 -5.25
N ARG A 61 -7.72 9.45 -6.01
CA ARG A 61 -8.63 10.25 -6.83
C ARG A 61 -9.86 10.71 -6.06
N THR A 62 -10.38 9.86 -5.17
CA THR A 62 -11.45 10.24 -4.24
C THR A 62 -10.93 10.80 -2.92
N GLY A 63 -9.64 10.61 -2.63
CA GLY A 63 -9.01 11.06 -1.40
C GLY A 63 -9.56 10.33 -0.17
N ARG A 64 -9.93 9.05 -0.33
CA ARG A 64 -10.54 8.24 0.73
C ARG A 64 -10.00 6.81 0.68
N ASN A 65 -9.92 6.17 1.84
CA ASN A 65 -9.79 4.72 1.92
C ASN A 65 -11.13 4.09 1.51
N ARG A 66 -11.08 3.15 0.58
CA ARG A 66 -12.25 2.41 0.12
C ARG A 66 -11.89 0.94 0.00
N ALA A 67 -12.88 0.11 0.31
CA ALA A 67 -12.79 -1.32 0.14
C ALA A 67 -13.31 -1.68 -1.26
N HIS A 68 -12.46 -2.32 -2.05
CA HIS A 68 -12.76 -2.75 -3.42
C HIS A 68 -12.68 -4.27 -3.49
N TRP A 69 -13.70 -4.90 -4.07
CA TRP A 69 -13.64 -6.31 -4.41
C TRP A 69 -12.81 -6.47 -5.68
N MET A 70 -11.76 -7.27 -5.61
CA MET A 70 -10.84 -7.52 -6.71
C MET A 70 -10.78 -9.03 -6.98
N GLU A 71 -10.67 -9.42 -8.25
CA GLU A 71 -10.40 -10.83 -8.56
C GLU A 71 -9.00 -11.21 -8.06
N ASN A 72 -8.89 -12.44 -7.55
CA ASN A 72 -7.67 -12.95 -6.94
C ASN A 72 -6.46 -12.89 -7.90
N GLU A 73 -6.67 -12.96 -9.22
CA GLU A 73 -5.60 -12.83 -10.21
C GLU A 73 -4.89 -11.46 -10.20
N PHE A 74 -5.58 -10.40 -9.76
CA PHE A 74 -5.03 -9.05 -9.62
C PHE A 74 -4.41 -8.81 -8.24
N VAL A 75 -4.52 -9.77 -7.32
CA VAL A 75 -4.07 -9.62 -5.94
C VAL A 75 -2.84 -10.49 -5.70
N ARG A 76 -1.78 -9.89 -5.17
CA ARG A 76 -0.54 -10.60 -4.83
C ARG A 76 -0.13 -10.32 -3.40
N ASP A 77 0.38 -11.33 -2.70
CA ASP A 77 0.96 -11.12 -1.38
C ASP A 77 2.09 -10.11 -1.46
N ARG A 78 2.03 -9.10 -0.59
CA ARG A 78 3.14 -8.18 -0.40
C ARG A 78 4.09 -8.83 0.59
N PRO A 79 5.34 -9.12 0.21
CA PRO A 79 6.30 -9.66 1.16
C PRO A 79 6.48 -8.66 2.30
N THR A 80 6.03 -9.05 3.48
CA THR A 80 6.36 -8.41 4.74
C THR A 80 7.80 -8.80 5.05
N SER A 81 8.76 -8.14 4.41
CA SER A 81 10.17 -8.33 4.75
C SER A 81 10.40 -7.81 6.17
N ILE A 82 10.12 -8.66 7.15
CA ILE A 82 10.83 -8.68 8.42
C ILE A 82 11.92 -9.75 8.21
N ALA A 83 12.89 -9.44 7.35
CA ALA A 83 14.21 -9.93 7.66
C ALA A 83 14.54 -9.33 9.04
N PRO A 84 14.87 -10.12 10.08
CA PRO A 84 15.49 -9.51 11.25
C PRO A 84 16.72 -8.79 10.71
N SER A 85 16.75 -7.46 10.84
CA SER A 85 17.92 -6.65 10.49
C SER A 85 19.06 -7.00 11.44
N LYS A 86 19.65 -8.20 11.32
CA LYS A 86 20.97 -8.50 11.84
C LYS A 86 21.99 -7.87 10.90
N LYS A 87 22.11 -6.55 11.03
CA LYS A 87 23.34 -5.76 10.88
C LYS A 87 22.97 -4.28 10.97
N LYS A 88 23.26 -3.69 12.12
CA LYS A 88 23.58 -2.25 12.18
C LYS A 88 24.63 -1.98 11.10
N PRO A 89 24.43 -1.06 10.17
CA PRO A 89 25.57 -0.34 9.63
C PRO A 89 26.08 0.54 10.77
N VAL A 90 27.12 0.08 11.47
CA VAL A 90 28.02 1.00 12.15
C VAL A 90 28.83 1.63 11.03
N THR A 91 28.29 2.70 10.47
CA THR A 91 29.08 3.68 9.73
C THR A 91 29.22 4.85 10.68
N ASP A 92 30.43 5.02 11.20
CA ASP A 92 30.88 6.19 11.92
C ASP A 92 30.37 7.47 11.23
N HIS A 93 29.56 8.23 11.96
CA HIS A 93 29.32 9.62 11.62
C HIS A 93 30.65 10.38 11.75
N PRO A 94 31.16 11.05 10.71
CA PRO A 94 32.25 12.01 10.93
C PRO A 94 31.74 13.11 11.85
N ALA A 95 32.59 13.43 12.83
CA ALA A 95 32.32 14.24 14.01
C ALA A 95 31.54 15.53 13.72
N ALA A 96 30.64 15.86 14.65
CA ALA A 96 29.95 17.14 14.74
C ALA A 96 30.92 18.31 14.57
N ALA A 97 30.56 19.28 13.73
CA ALA A 97 31.24 20.55 13.65
C ALA A 97 31.23 21.23 15.04
N PRO A 98 32.36 21.81 15.50
CA PRO A 98 32.38 22.54 16.76
C PRO A 98 31.45 23.76 16.69
N SER A 99 30.66 23.97 17.74
CA SER A 99 29.77 25.12 17.88
C SER A 99 30.56 26.45 17.90
N PRO A 100 30.03 27.54 17.32
CA PRO A 100 30.71 28.84 17.34
C PRO A 100 30.77 29.39 18.77
N THR A 101 31.96 29.78 19.21
CA THR A 101 32.17 30.51 20.47
C THR A 101 31.82 31.98 20.24
N PHE A 102 30.87 32.51 21.00
CA PHE A 102 30.57 33.94 21.06
C PHE A 102 31.66 34.63 21.90
N ASP A 103 32.33 35.63 21.33
CA ASP A 103 33.17 36.56 22.08
C ASP A 103 32.28 37.70 22.60
N ILE A 104 32.15 37.79 23.91
CA ILE A 104 31.51 38.91 24.62
C ILE A 104 32.55 39.50 25.57
N GLY A 105 32.87 40.77 25.34
CA GLY A 105 33.63 41.64 26.26
C GLY A 105 34.78 42.35 25.54
N SER A 106 35.04 43.64 25.71
CA SER A 106 34.45 44.71 26.52
C SER A 106 34.93 46.04 25.94
#